data_AF-A0A3D1AWL6-F1
#
_entry.id   AF-A0A3D1AWL6-F1
#
_cell.length_a   1.000
_cell.length_b   1.000
_cell.length_c   1.000
_cell.angle_alpha   90.00
_cell.angle_beta   90.00
_cell.angle_gamma   90.00
#
_symmetry.space_group_name_H-M   'P 1'
#
loop_
_entity.id
_entity.type
_entity.pdbx_description
1 polymer ?
#
loop_
_entity_poly.entity_id
_entity_poly.type
_entity_poly.pdbx_seq_one_letter_code
_entity_poly.pdbx_strand_id
1 'polypeptide(L)'
;VLDADSDDSYFKFNLDYINLYNLIRLDTTGNATYRQGYAAIRLHTAWQQNAFFDLIDRALKGPDAARDAETTALLEQWLQRPRRDVYVDLTGQVPDCGGVACQPIPVPWRVPTDFLWQRSPFQLAGGGKGLIESAGIDYVLPYWMARYYGVSTAFSIRSAASGGSSVAAGSIVSLYGANLSSGVQQAGGAVLPQSLGGVAVQVSGPDGISRNAGLSYVGPGQINLVLPPDTPPGLATFVVAGPTTKTGAATVVTVGPALFSMSSNGAGVAAATAVRVTAGLQTSVPVFACQAGACNGVPIAVNGDPVFVSLYATGIRNRTTLANATVQAGGLVVPVSYAGPQPQFAGLDQVNFQLPASLARRGEVAVSVTADGQTSNTVSLTIQ
;
A
#
# COMPACT_ATOMS: atom_id res chain seq x y z
N VAL A 1 -17.81 -19.05 -36.04
CA VAL A 1 -16.38 -18.73 -36.19
C VAL A 1 -16.20 -17.35 -35.61
N LEU A 2 -15.35 -17.20 -34.58
CA LEU A 2 -14.98 -15.90 -34.04
C LEU A 2 -13.96 -15.29 -35.01
N ASP A 3 -14.17 -14.04 -35.42
CA ASP A 3 -13.19 -13.31 -36.22
C ASP A 3 -12.09 -12.78 -35.29
N ALA A 4 -10.95 -13.47 -35.27
CA ALA A 4 -9.81 -13.16 -34.43
C ALA A 4 -8.55 -12.78 -35.20
N ASP A 5 -8.60 -12.74 -36.54
CA ASP A 5 -7.40 -12.64 -37.38
C ASP A 5 -7.13 -11.20 -37.87
N SER A 6 -8.07 -10.28 -37.68
CA SER A 6 -7.96 -8.88 -38.10
C SER A 6 -8.26 -7.90 -36.97
N ASP A 7 -7.55 -6.77 -36.95
CA ASP A 7 -7.83 -5.63 -36.07
C ASP A 7 -8.94 -4.70 -36.59
N ASP A 8 -9.52 -5.01 -37.76
CA ASP A 8 -10.68 -4.31 -38.30
C ASP A 8 -11.85 -4.37 -37.32
N SER A 9 -12.52 -3.23 -37.12
CA SER A 9 -13.61 -3.12 -36.15
C SER A 9 -13.21 -3.60 -34.75
N TYR A 10 -12.04 -3.16 -34.28
CA TYR A 10 -11.42 -3.57 -33.01
C TYR A 10 -12.35 -3.65 -31.79
N PHE A 11 -13.41 -2.83 -31.75
CA PHE A 11 -14.46 -2.90 -30.71
C PHE A 11 -15.09 -4.29 -30.58
N LYS A 12 -15.07 -5.13 -31.64
CA LYS A 12 -15.54 -6.52 -31.62
C LYS A 12 -14.86 -7.34 -30.52
N PHE A 13 -13.57 -7.12 -30.29
CA PHE A 13 -12.85 -7.83 -29.24
C PHE A 13 -13.42 -7.52 -27.86
N ASN A 14 -13.84 -6.28 -27.57
CA ASN A 14 -14.49 -6.00 -26.29
C ASN A 14 -15.80 -6.78 -26.12
N LEU A 15 -16.61 -6.86 -27.17
CA LEU A 15 -17.84 -7.63 -27.15
C LEU A 15 -17.54 -9.11 -26.92
N ASP A 16 -16.56 -9.66 -27.64
CA ASP A 16 -16.16 -11.07 -27.49
C ASP A 16 -15.60 -11.37 -26.10
N TYR A 17 -14.72 -10.51 -25.57
CA TYR A 17 -14.18 -10.64 -24.21
C TYR A 17 -15.30 -10.61 -23.15
N ILE A 18 -16.24 -9.68 -23.23
CA ILE A 18 -17.36 -9.58 -22.29
C ILE A 18 -18.27 -10.82 -22.39
N ASN A 19 -18.59 -11.24 -23.61
CA ASN A 19 -19.47 -12.39 -23.84
C ASN A 19 -18.82 -13.69 -23.37
N LEU A 20 -17.58 -13.96 -23.78
CA LEU A 20 -16.85 -15.17 -23.41
C LEU A 20 -16.52 -15.21 -21.92
N TYR A 21 -16.22 -14.08 -21.29
CA TYR A 21 -16.09 -14.01 -19.82
C TYR A 21 -17.37 -14.49 -19.12
N ASN A 22 -18.53 -13.98 -19.54
CA ASN A 22 -19.80 -14.38 -18.96
C ASN A 22 -20.15 -15.84 -19.25
N LEU A 23 -19.93 -16.31 -20.48
CA LEU A 23 -20.15 -17.71 -20.84
C LEU A 23 -19.26 -18.63 -20.01
N ILE A 24 -17.95 -18.37 -19.93
CA ILE A 24 -17.01 -19.23 -19.21
C ILE A 24 -17.29 -19.25 -17.70
N ARG A 25 -17.59 -18.10 -17.09
CA ARG A 25 -17.79 -18.04 -15.63
C ARG A 25 -19.13 -18.62 -15.18
N LEU A 26 -20.14 -18.60 -16.04
CA LEU A 26 -21.49 -19.11 -15.74
C LEU A 26 -21.67 -20.56 -16.20
N ASP A 27 -20.78 -21.06 -17.05
CA ASP A 27 -20.84 -22.41 -17.56
C ASP A 27 -20.40 -23.43 -16.49
N THR A 28 -21.38 -24.18 -15.99
CA THR A 28 -21.19 -25.30 -15.06
C THR A 28 -20.85 -26.62 -15.76
N THR A 29 -20.94 -26.68 -17.09
CA THR A 29 -20.75 -27.90 -17.89
C THR A 29 -19.31 -28.07 -18.40
N GLY A 30 -18.51 -27.00 -18.40
CA GLY A 30 -17.12 -27.03 -18.85
C GLY A 30 -16.95 -27.09 -20.37
N ASN A 31 -17.84 -26.43 -21.11
CA ASN A 31 -17.84 -26.35 -22.57
C ASN A 31 -16.52 -25.80 -23.11
N ALA A 32 -15.74 -26.67 -23.75
CA ALA A 32 -14.44 -26.34 -24.31
C ALA A 32 -14.52 -25.27 -25.41
N THR A 33 -15.65 -25.13 -26.10
CA THR A 33 -15.85 -24.18 -27.20
C THR A 33 -15.64 -22.74 -26.73
N TYR A 34 -16.14 -22.37 -25.55
CA TYR A 34 -15.99 -21.01 -25.02
C TYR A 34 -14.53 -20.72 -24.67
N ARG A 35 -13.83 -21.69 -24.07
CA ARG A 35 -12.42 -21.56 -23.72
C ARG A 35 -11.52 -21.51 -24.95
N GLN A 36 -11.83 -22.28 -25.99
CA GLN A 36 -11.13 -22.23 -27.28
C GLN A 36 -11.34 -20.89 -27.98
N GLY A 37 -12.59 -20.39 -28.01
CA GLY A 37 -12.89 -19.06 -28.55
C GLY A 37 -12.12 -17.95 -27.80
N TYR A 38 -12.11 -18.02 -26.47
CA TYR A 38 -11.32 -17.10 -25.65
C TYR A 38 -9.82 -17.19 -25.92
N ALA A 39 -9.28 -18.41 -26.03
CA ALA A 39 -7.87 -18.62 -26.33
C ALA A 39 -7.48 -18.02 -27.70
N ALA A 40 -8.34 -18.16 -28.71
CA ALA A 40 -8.12 -17.58 -30.04
C ALA A 40 -8.03 -16.05 -30.00
N ILE A 41 -9.00 -15.37 -29.38
CA ILE A 41 -8.96 -13.90 -29.28
C ILE A 41 -7.82 -13.41 -28.39
N ARG A 42 -7.47 -14.15 -27.32
CA ARG A 42 -6.34 -13.76 -26.45
C ARG A 42 -5.01 -13.95 -27.15
N LEU A 43 -4.86 -14.99 -27.97
CA LEU A 43 -3.63 -15.20 -28.75
C LEU A 43 -3.35 -14.00 -29.66
N HIS A 44 -4.39 -13.47 -30.30
CA HIS A 44 -4.26 -12.28 -31.16
C HIS A 44 -4.00 -11.00 -30.38
N THR A 45 -4.71 -10.79 -29.26
CA THR A 45 -4.75 -9.49 -28.57
C THR A 45 -3.80 -9.35 -27.37
N ALA A 46 -3.14 -10.42 -26.92
CA ALA A 46 -2.35 -10.40 -25.67
C ALA A 46 -1.20 -9.39 -25.67
N TRP A 47 -0.61 -9.09 -26.82
CA TRP A 47 0.52 -8.18 -26.96
C TRP A 47 0.10 -6.75 -27.33
N GLN A 48 -1.21 -6.51 -27.47
CA GLN A 48 -1.76 -5.24 -27.97
C GLN A 48 -1.95 -4.18 -26.87
N GLN A 49 -1.43 -4.43 -25.66
CA GLN A 49 -1.41 -3.48 -24.52
C GLN A 49 -2.82 -2.95 -24.19
N ASN A 50 -3.69 -3.83 -23.69
CA ASN A 50 -5.08 -3.50 -23.36
C ASN A 50 -5.46 -3.96 -21.94
N ALA A 51 -5.55 -3.01 -21.01
CA ALA A 51 -5.78 -3.29 -19.60
C ALA A 51 -7.10 -4.00 -19.33
N PHE A 52 -8.15 -3.73 -20.11
CA PHE A 52 -9.43 -4.43 -19.95
C PHE A 52 -9.32 -5.91 -20.31
N PHE A 53 -8.64 -6.24 -21.41
CA PHE A 53 -8.42 -7.62 -21.83
C PHE A 53 -7.56 -8.39 -20.83
N ASP A 54 -6.53 -7.73 -20.29
CA ASP A 54 -5.67 -8.29 -19.25
C ASP A 54 -6.45 -8.61 -17.96
N LEU A 55 -7.39 -7.75 -17.58
CA LEU A 55 -8.21 -7.97 -16.39
C LEU A 55 -9.29 -9.04 -16.58
N ILE A 56 -9.78 -9.24 -17.80
CA ILE A 56 -10.61 -10.42 -18.10
C ILE A 56 -9.75 -11.69 -18.00
N ASP A 57 -8.52 -11.68 -18.51
CA ASP A 57 -7.60 -12.82 -18.37
C ASP A 57 -7.26 -13.08 -16.89
N ARG A 58 -7.06 -12.03 -16.07
CA ARG A 58 -6.90 -12.13 -14.60
C ARG A 58 -8.08 -12.83 -13.95
N ALA A 59 -9.29 -12.45 -14.34
CA ALA A 59 -10.52 -13.02 -13.80
C ALA A 59 -10.68 -14.50 -14.15
N LEU A 60 -10.31 -14.90 -15.37
CA LEU A 60 -10.48 -16.27 -15.86
C LEU A 60 -9.35 -17.22 -15.48
N LYS A 61 -8.11 -16.74 -15.39
CA LYS A 61 -6.90 -17.57 -15.19
C LYS A 61 -6.20 -17.36 -13.85
N GLY A 62 -6.59 -16.35 -13.06
CA GLY A 62 -5.92 -16.04 -11.80
C GLY A 62 -4.65 -15.19 -11.99
N PRO A 63 -3.83 -15.06 -10.93
CA PRO A 63 -2.70 -14.13 -10.89
C PRO A 63 -1.62 -14.46 -11.92
N ASP A 64 -1.08 -13.42 -12.58
CA ASP A 64 0.09 -13.52 -13.47
C ASP A 64 0.94 -12.27 -13.29
N ALA A 65 2.21 -12.42 -12.89
CA ALA A 65 3.03 -11.29 -12.49
C ALA A 65 3.33 -10.31 -13.64
N ALA A 66 3.51 -10.81 -14.86
CA ALA A 66 3.87 -9.97 -16.01
C ALA A 66 2.65 -9.18 -16.49
N ARG A 67 1.52 -9.86 -16.68
CA ARG A 67 0.25 -9.25 -17.09
C ARG A 67 -0.29 -8.28 -16.04
N ASP A 68 -0.20 -8.62 -14.75
CA ASP A 68 -0.70 -7.77 -13.67
C ASP A 68 0.16 -6.48 -13.53
N ALA A 69 1.48 -6.58 -13.77
CA ALA A 69 2.36 -5.43 -13.85
C ALA A 69 2.08 -4.55 -15.08
N GLU A 70 1.88 -5.16 -16.25
CA GLU A 70 1.47 -4.46 -17.48
C GLU A 70 0.15 -3.72 -17.27
N THR A 71 -0.86 -4.39 -16.74
CA THR A 71 -2.19 -3.81 -16.44
C THR A 71 -2.03 -2.53 -15.60
N THR A 72 -1.22 -2.60 -14.55
CA THR A 72 -0.98 -1.45 -13.67
C THR A 72 -0.30 -0.31 -14.42
N ALA A 73 0.72 -0.60 -15.23
CA ALA A 73 1.41 0.40 -16.04
C ALA A 73 0.49 1.07 -17.07
N LEU A 74 -0.38 0.29 -17.73
CA LEU A 74 -1.35 0.80 -18.72
C LEU A 74 -2.39 1.73 -18.07
N LEU A 75 -2.90 1.36 -16.90
CA LEU A 75 -3.83 2.21 -16.14
C LEU A 75 -3.15 3.51 -15.69
N GLU A 76 -1.88 3.46 -15.29
CA GLU A 76 -1.13 4.67 -14.90
C GLU A 76 -0.83 5.58 -16.09
N GLN A 77 -0.49 5.01 -17.26
CA GLN A 77 -0.30 5.76 -18.48
C GLN A 77 -1.58 6.48 -18.94
N TRP A 78 -2.76 5.89 -18.69
CA TRP A 78 -4.04 6.55 -19.00
C TRP A 78 -4.19 7.90 -18.28
N LEU A 79 -3.73 7.99 -17.03
CA LEU A 79 -3.82 9.22 -16.22
C LEU A 79 -2.98 10.38 -16.78
N GLN A 80 -2.06 10.11 -17.72
CA GLN A 80 -1.22 11.12 -18.37
C GLN A 80 -1.89 11.73 -19.62
N ARG A 81 -3.03 11.17 -20.07
CA ARG A 81 -3.71 11.59 -21.29
C ARG A 81 -4.51 12.88 -21.10
N PRO A 82 -4.73 13.66 -22.17
CA PRO A 82 -5.77 14.67 -22.18
C PRO A 82 -7.14 14.04 -21.89
N ARG A 83 -7.94 14.68 -21.02
CA ARG A 83 -9.32 14.23 -20.75
C ARG A 83 -10.27 14.51 -21.91
N ARG A 84 -9.90 15.46 -22.78
CA ARG A 84 -10.70 15.90 -23.92
C ARG A 84 -10.36 15.11 -25.18
N ASP A 85 -11.34 14.95 -26.06
CA ASP A 85 -11.21 14.31 -27.36
C ASP A 85 -10.47 15.18 -28.39
N VAL A 86 -9.28 15.66 -28.08
CA VAL A 86 -8.49 16.46 -29.02
C VAL A 86 -8.05 15.63 -30.22
N TYR A 87 -8.03 16.25 -31.40
CA TYR A 87 -7.49 15.60 -32.59
C TYR A 87 -5.99 15.32 -32.42
N VAL A 88 -5.57 14.12 -32.76
CA VAL A 88 -4.19 13.63 -32.72
C VAL A 88 -3.86 13.02 -34.07
N ASP A 89 -2.68 13.33 -34.60
CA ASP A 89 -2.12 12.74 -35.81
C ASP A 89 -0.66 12.36 -35.54
N LEU A 90 -0.39 11.06 -35.55
CA LEU A 90 0.92 10.46 -35.31
C LEU A 90 1.56 9.96 -36.61
N THR A 91 0.99 10.30 -37.77
CA THR A 91 1.56 9.97 -39.07
C THR A 91 2.97 10.55 -39.18
N GLY A 92 3.96 9.70 -39.50
CA GLY A 92 5.37 10.09 -39.55
C GLY A 92 6.04 10.29 -38.19
N GLN A 93 5.30 10.17 -37.07
CA GLN A 93 5.86 10.22 -35.71
C GLN A 93 6.14 8.83 -35.13
N VAL A 94 5.44 7.81 -35.62
CA VAL A 94 5.67 6.39 -35.30
C VAL A 94 5.83 5.59 -36.61
N PRO A 95 6.50 4.42 -36.58
CA PRO A 95 6.63 3.57 -37.76
C PRO A 95 5.26 3.16 -38.30
N ASP A 96 5.04 3.38 -39.60
CA ASP A 96 3.83 3.05 -40.35
C ASP A 96 3.98 1.70 -41.08
N CYS A 97 3.01 0.82 -40.89
CA CYS A 97 2.92 -0.52 -41.47
C CYS A 97 1.66 -0.68 -42.35
N GLY A 98 1.39 0.29 -43.22
CA GLY A 98 0.29 0.23 -44.18
C GLY A 98 -0.94 1.06 -43.76
N GLY A 99 -0.72 2.26 -43.24
CA GLY A 99 -1.77 3.16 -42.75
C GLY A 99 -2.11 2.98 -41.26
N VAL A 100 -1.35 2.15 -40.55
CA VAL A 100 -1.47 1.88 -39.11
C VAL A 100 -0.08 1.82 -38.49
N ALA A 101 0.04 2.02 -37.17
CA ALA A 101 1.31 1.89 -36.48
C ALA A 101 1.80 0.43 -36.49
N CYS A 102 3.11 0.23 -36.64
CA CYS A 102 3.72 -1.11 -36.62
C CYS A 102 3.69 -1.79 -35.25
N GLN A 103 3.48 -1.02 -34.16
CA GLN A 103 3.44 -1.48 -32.78
C GLN A 103 2.32 -0.74 -32.03
N PRO A 104 1.79 -1.29 -30.93
CA PRO A 104 0.78 -0.60 -30.13
C PRO A 104 1.34 0.75 -29.70
N ILE A 105 0.62 1.82 -30.01
CA ILE A 105 0.99 3.18 -29.62
C ILE A 105 0.91 3.26 -28.09
N PRO A 106 1.90 3.85 -27.39
CA PRO A 106 1.83 4.06 -25.96
C PRO A 106 0.54 4.77 -25.55
N VAL A 107 -0.10 4.31 -24.48
CA VAL A 107 -1.42 4.81 -24.03
C VAL A 107 -1.49 6.35 -23.93
N PRO A 108 -0.46 7.10 -23.48
CA PRO A 108 -0.51 8.56 -23.39
C PRO A 108 -0.69 9.25 -24.75
N TRP A 109 -0.27 8.61 -25.84
CA TRP A 109 -0.29 9.16 -27.20
C TRP A 109 -1.48 8.65 -28.02
N ARG A 110 -2.17 7.61 -27.56
CA ARG A 110 -3.34 7.06 -28.27
C ARG A 110 -4.42 8.12 -28.43
N VAL A 111 -4.96 8.17 -29.64
CA VAL A 111 -6.09 9.00 -30.06
C VAL A 111 -7.19 9.04 -28.97
N PRO A 112 -7.48 10.20 -28.37
CA PRO A 112 -8.53 10.34 -27.36
C PRO A 112 -9.89 10.51 -28.04
N THR A 113 -10.63 9.41 -28.16
CA THR A 113 -12.04 9.41 -28.59
C THR A 113 -12.91 8.80 -27.49
N ASP A 114 -14.15 8.39 -27.81
CA ASP A 114 -15.12 7.79 -26.91
C ASP A 114 -14.54 6.74 -25.93
N PHE A 115 -14.06 5.60 -26.42
CA PHE A 115 -13.63 4.46 -25.60
C PHE A 115 -12.22 4.01 -26.00
N LEU A 116 -11.25 4.16 -25.10
CA LEU A 116 -9.85 3.87 -25.35
C LEU A 116 -9.60 2.42 -25.74
N TRP A 117 -10.14 1.49 -24.96
CA TRP A 117 -9.88 0.06 -25.09
C TRP A 117 -10.72 -0.59 -26.19
N GLN A 118 -11.60 0.18 -26.84
CA GLN A 118 -12.38 -0.21 -28.03
C GLN A 118 -11.75 0.25 -29.34
N ARG A 119 -10.78 1.15 -29.29
CA ARG A 119 -10.05 1.60 -30.47
C ARG A 119 -8.84 0.71 -30.69
N SER A 120 -8.49 0.56 -31.98
CA SER A 120 -7.24 -0.10 -32.34
C SER A 120 -6.08 0.67 -31.73
N PRO A 121 -5.17 0.01 -30.97
CA PRO A 121 -4.00 0.66 -30.40
C PRO A 121 -2.98 1.07 -31.49
N PHE A 122 -3.23 0.72 -32.75
CA PHE A 122 -2.40 1.04 -33.91
C PHE A 122 -2.92 2.24 -34.71
N GLN A 123 -4.03 2.86 -34.30
CA GLN A 123 -4.63 3.99 -35.01
C GLN A 123 -3.71 5.23 -35.00
N LEU A 124 -3.23 5.64 -36.18
CA LEU A 124 -2.30 6.77 -36.33
C LEU A 124 -2.94 8.14 -36.12
N ALA A 125 -4.18 8.33 -36.56
CA ALA A 125 -4.86 9.62 -36.49
C ALA A 125 -6.35 9.50 -36.15
N GLY A 126 -6.88 10.51 -35.47
CA GLY A 126 -8.28 10.62 -35.10
C GLY A 126 -8.48 11.53 -33.89
N GLY A 127 -9.63 11.43 -33.24
CA GLY A 127 -10.03 12.38 -32.20
C GLY A 127 -11.13 13.30 -32.70
N GLY A 128 -11.61 14.15 -31.81
CA GLY A 128 -12.63 15.14 -32.11
C GLY A 128 -12.10 16.57 -31.98
N LYS A 129 -12.99 17.47 -31.58
CA LYS A 129 -12.71 18.91 -31.50
C LYS A 129 -12.33 19.36 -30.07
N GLY A 130 -12.09 18.41 -29.15
CA GLY A 130 -11.87 18.70 -27.73
C GLY A 130 -13.15 19.10 -26.96
N LEU A 131 -14.32 18.78 -27.49
CA LEU A 131 -15.62 19.13 -26.90
C LEU A 131 -16.12 18.07 -25.91
N ILE A 132 -15.69 16.81 -26.03
CA ILE A 132 -16.07 15.73 -25.12
C ILE A 132 -15.08 15.70 -23.97
N GLU A 133 -15.56 15.96 -22.74
CA GLU A 133 -14.72 16.10 -21.54
C GLU A 133 -14.29 14.76 -20.91
N SER A 134 -14.89 13.66 -21.38
CA SER A 134 -14.73 12.32 -20.82
C SER A 134 -14.27 11.31 -21.87
N ALA A 135 -13.38 11.70 -22.78
CA ALA A 135 -12.81 10.78 -23.76
C ALA A 135 -12.02 9.65 -23.06
N GLY A 136 -12.21 8.40 -23.51
CA GLY A 136 -11.58 7.21 -22.92
C GLY A 136 -12.14 6.82 -21.55
N ILE A 137 -13.44 7.05 -21.30
CA ILE A 137 -14.12 6.77 -20.01
C ILE A 137 -14.11 5.28 -19.61
N ASP A 138 -13.91 4.38 -20.56
CA ASP A 138 -13.74 2.94 -20.34
C ASP A 138 -12.47 2.58 -19.56
N TYR A 139 -11.70 3.55 -19.06
CA TYR A 139 -10.73 3.36 -17.98
C TYR A 139 -11.38 2.93 -16.65
N VAL A 140 -12.60 3.40 -16.35
CA VAL A 140 -13.21 3.21 -15.03
C VAL A 140 -13.43 1.72 -14.71
N LEU A 141 -13.91 0.95 -15.69
CA LEU A 141 -14.16 -0.48 -15.53
C LEU A 141 -12.87 -1.28 -15.21
N PRO A 142 -11.80 -1.25 -16.04
CA PRO A 142 -10.55 -1.92 -15.74
C PRO A 142 -9.87 -1.35 -14.48
N TYR A 143 -10.01 -0.07 -14.16
CA TYR A 143 -9.52 0.45 -12.89
C TYR A 143 -10.16 -0.25 -11.68
N TRP A 144 -11.48 -0.41 -11.66
CA TRP A 144 -12.17 -1.09 -10.56
C TRP A 144 -11.95 -2.59 -10.56
N MET A 145 -11.87 -3.22 -11.74
CA MET A 145 -11.50 -4.63 -11.84
C MET A 145 -10.08 -4.86 -11.29
N ALA A 146 -9.11 -3.99 -11.60
CA ALA A 146 -7.75 -4.11 -11.08
C ALA A 146 -7.71 -4.04 -9.55
N ARG A 147 -8.53 -3.19 -8.94
CA ARG A 147 -8.66 -3.13 -7.48
C ARG A 147 -9.36 -4.36 -6.90
N TYR A 148 -10.44 -4.81 -7.55
CA TYR A 148 -11.20 -5.97 -7.12
C TYR A 148 -10.35 -7.25 -7.13
N TYR A 149 -9.55 -7.46 -8.19
CA TYR A 149 -8.67 -8.61 -8.33
C TYR A 149 -7.28 -8.44 -7.66
N GLY A 150 -7.04 -7.31 -6.97
CA GLY A 150 -5.77 -7.04 -6.29
C GLY A 150 -4.58 -6.82 -7.22
N VAL A 151 -4.82 -6.50 -8.50
CA VAL A 151 -3.80 -6.15 -9.49
C VAL A 151 -3.23 -4.76 -9.22
N SER A 152 -4.11 -3.79 -8.91
CA SER A 152 -3.71 -2.45 -8.48
C SER A 152 -4.01 -2.28 -6.99
N THR A 153 -2.96 -2.10 -6.20
CA THR A 153 -3.10 -1.60 -4.83
C THR A 153 -3.21 -0.09 -4.86
N ALA A 154 -4.25 0.45 -4.22
CA ALA A 154 -4.36 1.89 -4.05
C ALA A 154 -3.11 2.43 -3.34
N PHE A 155 -2.53 3.51 -3.88
CA PHE A 155 -1.48 4.21 -3.17
C PHE A 155 -2.04 4.71 -1.84
N SER A 156 -1.48 4.21 -0.74
CA SER A 156 -1.98 4.49 0.60
C SER A 156 -0.84 4.76 1.55
N ILE A 157 -1.08 5.72 2.44
CA ILE A 157 -0.14 6.16 3.46
C ILE A 157 -0.76 5.79 4.80
N ARG A 158 -0.02 5.00 5.58
CA ARG A 158 -0.51 4.43 6.85
C ARG A 158 0.52 4.59 7.96
N SER A 159 0.06 4.63 9.20
CA SER A 159 0.92 4.35 10.34
C SER A 159 1.55 2.96 10.17
N ALA A 160 2.87 2.87 10.27
CA ALA A 160 3.59 1.62 10.02
C ALA A 160 3.28 0.54 11.08
N ALA A 161 2.86 0.95 12.28
CA ALA A 161 2.57 0.03 13.38
C ALA A 161 1.12 -0.48 13.38
N SER A 162 0.14 0.36 13.03
CA SER A 162 -1.28 0.02 13.14
C SER A 162 -2.02 -0.16 11.81
N GLY A 163 -1.44 0.29 10.69
CA GLY A 163 -2.17 0.38 9.42
C GLY A 163 -3.25 1.49 9.41
N GLY A 164 -3.32 2.34 10.43
CA GLY A 164 -4.26 3.47 10.50
C GLY A 164 -3.95 4.56 9.46
N SER A 165 -4.96 5.32 9.03
CA SER A 165 -4.83 6.36 7.99
C SER A 165 -4.26 7.69 8.49
N SER A 166 -4.27 7.94 9.80
CA SER A 166 -3.64 9.11 10.40
C SER A 166 -2.19 8.79 10.77
N VAL A 167 -1.29 9.73 10.52
CA VAL A 167 0.13 9.61 10.81
C VAL A 167 0.58 10.77 11.70
N ALA A 168 1.55 10.56 12.58
CA ALA A 168 2.00 11.61 13.50
C ALA A 168 3.36 12.19 13.09
N ALA A 169 3.60 13.48 13.32
CA ALA A 169 4.88 14.09 13.03
C ALA A 169 6.03 13.35 13.75
N GLY A 170 7.10 13.01 13.03
CA GLY A 170 8.20 12.21 13.59
C GLY A 170 7.89 10.71 13.78
N SER A 171 6.73 10.20 13.37
CA SER A 171 6.39 8.77 13.44
C SER A 171 6.90 7.96 12.24
N ILE A 172 6.88 6.63 12.36
CA ILE A 172 7.16 5.71 11.28
C ILE A 172 5.89 5.52 10.44
N VAL A 173 6.02 5.74 9.14
CA VAL A 173 4.94 5.70 8.16
C VAL A 173 5.29 4.70 7.07
N SER A 174 4.30 3.91 6.66
CA SER A 174 4.40 3.01 5.52
C SER A 174 3.55 3.53 4.37
N LEU A 175 4.16 3.61 3.18
CA LEU A 175 3.50 3.89 1.92
C LEU A 175 3.37 2.57 1.18
N TYR A 176 2.15 2.18 0.83
CA TYR A 176 1.86 0.98 0.04
C TYR A 176 1.38 1.39 -1.35
N GLY A 177 1.76 0.63 -2.37
CA GLY A 177 1.38 0.89 -3.74
C GLY A 177 2.03 -0.12 -4.68
N ALA A 178 2.05 0.22 -5.97
CA ALA A 178 2.77 -0.52 -6.99
C ALA A 178 3.81 0.39 -7.64
N ASN A 179 4.86 -0.23 -8.20
CA ASN A 179 5.92 0.45 -8.95
C ASN A 179 6.59 1.60 -8.17
N LEU A 180 6.72 1.45 -6.84
CA LEU A 180 7.31 2.47 -5.97
C LEU A 180 8.84 2.54 -6.09
N SER A 181 9.48 1.42 -6.41
CA SER A 181 10.92 1.28 -6.61
C SER A 181 11.22 0.19 -7.64
N SER A 182 12.39 0.23 -8.27
CA SER A 182 12.89 -0.81 -9.19
C SER A 182 13.42 -2.05 -8.46
N GLY A 183 13.65 -1.95 -7.15
CA GLY A 183 14.19 -3.04 -6.34
C GLY A 183 14.02 -2.80 -4.85
N VAL A 184 14.49 -3.76 -4.05
CA VAL A 184 14.45 -3.68 -2.58
C VAL A 184 15.77 -3.13 -2.06
N GLN A 185 15.71 -2.14 -1.16
CA GLN A 185 16.86 -1.60 -0.42
C GLN A 185 16.46 -1.27 1.03
N GLN A 186 17.39 -1.49 1.95
CA GLN A 186 17.24 -1.20 3.38
C GLN A 186 18.30 -0.18 3.80
N ALA A 187 17.95 0.78 4.66
CA ALA A 187 18.93 1.69 5.26
C ALA A 187 19.86 0.93 6.22
N GLY A 188 21.17 1.21 6.15
CA GLY A 188 22.19 0.50 6.93
C GLY A 188 22.51 1.10 8.31
N GLY A 189 21.87 2.20 8.73
CA GLY A 189 22.23 2.92 9.97
C GLY A 189 21.08 3.70 10.60
N ALA A 190 21.32 4.24 11.80
CA ALA A 190 20.33 4.99 12.58
C ALA A 190 19.94 6.34 11.95
N VAL A 191 20.86 6.97 11.21
CA VAL A 191 20.57 8.17 10.41
C VAL A 191 19.96 7.72 9.09
N LEU A 192 18.69 8.04 8.87
CA LEU A 192 17.97 7.63 7.68
C LEU A 192 18.32 8.52 6.49
N PRO A 193 18.69 7.96 5.33
CA PRO A 193 18.95 8.73 4.13
C PRO A 193 17.66 9.33 3.55
N GLN A 194 17.77 10.49 2.90
CA GLN A 194 16.65 11.14 2.19
C GLN A 194 16.43 10.60 0.77
N SER A 195 17.35 9.77 0.28
CA SER A 195 17.23 9.01 -0.95
C SER A 195 17.79 7.60 -0.73
N LEU A 196 17.04 6.58 -1.11
CA LEU A 196 17.42 5.17 -0.94
C LEU A 196 17.01 4.40 -2.18
N GLY A 197 17.96 3.69 -2.82
CA GLY A 197 17.68 2.94 -4.05
C GLY A 197 17.15 3.80 -5.21
N GLY A 198 17.52 5.09 -5.26
CA GLY A 198 17.02 6.04 -6.27
C GLY A 198 15.62 6.60 -5.99
N VAL A 199 15.01 6.24 -4.85
CA VAL A 199 13.70 6.75 -4.43
C VAL A 199 13.85 7.84 -3.39
N ALA A 200 13.08 8.92 -3.53
CA ALA A 200 12.92 9.98 -2.52
C ALA A 200 11.44 10.23 -2.22
N VAL A 201 11.12 10.65 -1.00
CA VAL A 201 9.76 11.03 -0.61
C VAL A 201 9.76 12.45 -0.06
N GLN A 202 9.00 13.32 -0.73
CA GLN A 202 8.73 14.69 -0.29
C GLN A 202 7.37 14.76 0.39
N VAL A 203 7.31 15.48 1.50
CA VAL A 203 6.10 15.72 2.27
C VAL A 203 5.86 17.21 2.40
N SER A 204 4.71 17.67 1.91
CA SER A 204 4.26 19.05 2.03
C SER A 204 3.06 19.10 2.96
N GLY A 205 3.22 19.78 4.10
CA GLY A 205 2.14 20.02 5.06
C GLY A 205 1.23 21.18 4.65
N PRO A 206 0.23 21.53 5.49
CA PRO A 206 -0.64 22.69 5.26
C PRO A 206 0.09 24.04 5.27
N ASP A 207 1.33 24.09 5.73
CA ASP A 207 2.21 25.26 5.66
C ASP A 207 2.85 25.48 4.27
N GLY A 208 2.64 24.54 3.33
CA GLY A 208 3.18 24.62 1.97
C GLY A 208 4.68 24.33 1.85
N ILE A 209 5.36 23.97 2.95
CA ILE A 209 6.80 23.68 2.95
C ILE A 209 7.03 22.21 2.62
N SER A 210 7.74 21.94 1.52
CA SER A 210 8.16 20.58 1.15
C SER A 210 9.38 20.13 1.95
N ARG A 211 9.30 18.93 2.51
CA ARG A 211 10.34 18.32 3.38
C ARG A 211 10.66 16.92 2.89
N ASN A 212 11.95 16.59 2.78
CA ASN A 212 12.36 15.21 2.49
C ASN A 212 12.24 14.33 3.73
N ALA A 213 11.56 13.18 3.59
CA ALA A 213 11.49 12.17 4.63
C ALA A 213 12.75 11.31 4.67
N GLY A 214 13.14 10.85 5.87
CA GLY A 214 14.18 9.84 6.02
C GLY A 214 13.62 8.45 5.74
N LEU A 215 14.25 7.68 4.84
CA LEU A 215 13.78 6.37 4.38
C LEU A 215 14.50 5.25 5.10
N SER A 216 13.76 4.30 5.68
CA SER A 216 14.33 3.10 6.32
C SER A 216 14.29 1.88 5.42
N TYR A 217 13.31 1.81 4.51
CA TYR A 217 13.13 0.71 3.56
C TYR A 217 12.45 1.21 2.29
N VAL A 218 12.87 0.70 1.13
CA VAL A 218 12.19 0.90 -0.15
C VAL A 218 12.08 -0.44 -0.87
N GLY A 219 10.94 -0.67 -1.52
CA GLY A 219 10.67 -1.84 -2.36
C GLY A 219 9.57 -1.53 -3.38
N PRO A 220 9.36 -2.40 -4.39
CA PRO A 220 8.37 -2.14 -5.43
C PRO A 220 6.94 -1.93 -4.90
N GLY A 221 6.58 -2.59 -3.79
CA GLY A 221 5.25 -2.54 -3.18
C GLY A 221 5.12 -1.70 -1.91
N GLN A 222 6.23 -1.27 -1.31
CA GLN A 222 6.22 -0.59 0.00
C GLN A 222 7.43 0.32 0.19
N ILE A 223 7.23 1.47 0.84
CA ILE A 223 8.28 2.33 1.38
C ILE A 223 8.00 2.56 2.87
N ASN A 224 9.02 2.44 3.73
CA ASN A 224 8.94 2.87 5.12
C ASN A 224 9.82 4.10 5.33
N LEU A 225 9.26 5.09 6.00
CA LEU A 225 9.89 6.38 6.24
C LEU A 225 9.59 6.90 7.65
N VAL A 226 10.37 7.87 8.10
CA VAL A 226 10.04 8.70 9.26
C VAL A 226 9.49 10.03 8.75
N LEU A 227 8.26 10.36 9.16
CA LEU A 227 7.63 11.61 8.78
C LEU A 227 8.43 12.78 9.37
N PRO A 228 8.81 13.81 8.59
CA PRO A 228 9.59 14.93 9.12
C PRO A 228 8.94 15.54 10.37
N PRO A 229 9.68 15.72 11.47
CA PRO A 229 9.13 16.13 12.76
C PRO A 229 8.48 17.52 12.72
N ASP A 230 8.95 18.39 11.82
CA ASP A 230 8.43 19.75 11.66
C ASP A 230 7.20 19.82 10.74
N THR A 231 6.59 18.68 10.37
CA THR A 231 5.37 18.66 9.55
C THR A 231 4.16 19.03 10.42
N PRO A 232 3.46 20.15 10.17
CA PRO A 232 2.35 20.57 11.01
C PRO A 232 1.12 19.65 10.86
N PRO A 233 0.27 19.54 11.90
CA PRO A 233 -0.98 18.81 11.82
C PRO A 233 -1.91 19.36 10.73
N GLY A 234 -2.60 18.46 10.03
CA GLY A 234 -3.48 18.78 8.91
C GLY A 234 -3.28 17.83 7.73
N LEU A 235 -3.94 18.12 6.61
CA LEU A 235 -3.77 17.33 5.40
C LEU A 235 -2.38 17.57 4.80
N ALA A 236 -1.56 16.53 4.67
CA ALA A 236 -0.26 16.59 4.03
C ALA A 236 -0.25 15.78 2.72
N THR A 237 0.48 16.28 1.73
CA THR A 237 0.69 15.60 0.45
C THR A 237 2.06 14.91 0.47
N PHE A 238 2.08 13.66 0.04
CA PHE A 238 3.27 12.83 -0.11
C PHE A 238 3.53 12.63 -1.60
N VAL A 239 4.73 12.96 -2.04
CA VAL A 239 5.20 12.77 -3.40
C VAL A 239 6.39 11.81 -3.38
N VAL A 240 6.21 10.64 -3.94
CA VAL A 240 7.27 9.64 -4.15
C VAL A 240 7.89 9.89 -5.52
N ALA A 241 9.17 10.22 -5.54
CA ALA A 241 9.99 10.25 -6.75
C ALA A 241 10.72 8.91 -6.85
N GLY A 242 10.21 8.01 -7.68
CA GLY A 242 10.79 6.71 -8.00
C GLY A 242 10.75 6.45 -9.51
N PRO A 243 10.60 5.19 -9.98
CA PRO A 243 10.41 4.89 -11.41
C PRO A 243 9.20 5.62 -12.03
N THR A 244 8.15 5.79 -11.23
CA THR A 244 7.00 6.64 -11.54
C THR A 244 6.73 7.56 -10.35
N THR A 245 6.28 8.79 -10.63
CA THR A 245 5.86 9.70 -9.56
C THR A 245 4.54 9.22 -8.98
N LYS A 246 4.50 8.94 -7.67
CA LYS A 246 3.24 8.70 -6.94
C LYS A 246 2.92 9.86 -6.03
N THR A 247 1.65 10.26 -6.04
CA THR A 247 1.15 11.30 -5.14
C THR A 247 -0.01 10.75 -4.33
N GLY A 248 -0.02 11.03 -3.04
CA GLY A 248 -1.11 10.69 -2.13
C GLY A 248 -1.18 11.67 -0.98
N ALA A 249 -2.23 11.56 -0.17
CA ALA A 249 -2.40 12.44 0.99
C ALA A 249 -2.77 11.63 2.23
N ALA A 250 -2.35 12.12 3.39
CA ALA A 250 -2.74 11.61 4.69
C ALA A 250 -2.93 12.74 5.68
N THR A 251 -3.77 12.51 6.68
CA THR A 251 -3.92 13.43 7.80
C THR A 251 -2.75 13.28 8.76
N VAL A 252 -2.00 14.35 8.94
CA VAL A 252 -0.97 14.48 9.98
C VAL A 252 -1.62 14.93 11.27
N VAL A 253 -1.31 14.25 12.37
CA VAL A 253 -1.74 14.60 13.72
C VAL A 253 -0.54 14.88 14.61
N THR A 254 -0.73 15.62 15.71
CA THR A 254 0.35 15.85 16.67
C THR A 254 0.74 14.56 17.38
N VAL A 255 -0.26 13.80 17.84
CA VAL A 255 -0.13 12.54 18.58
C VAL A 255 -1.06 11.52 17.96
N GLY A 256 -0.51 10.36 17.62
CA GLY A 256 -1.24 9.24 17.02
C GLY A 256 -0.59 7.93 17.45
N PRO A 257 -0.85 7.46 18.68
CA PRO A 257 -0.19 6.29 19.24
C PRO A 257 -0.46 5.05 18.39
N ALA A 258 0.56 4.28 18.08
CA ALA A 258 0.41 2.99 17.42
C ALA A 258 1.45 2.01 17.95
N LEU A 259 1.02 0.80 18.29
CA LEU A 259 1.85 -0.26 18.86
C LEU A 259 2.28 -1.25 17.79
N PHE A 260 3.58 -1.57 17.76
CA PHE A 260 4.08 -2.62 16.88
C PHE A 260 3.68 -3.99 17.44
N SER A 261 3.43 -4.92 16.53
CA SER A 261 3.08 -6.32 16.83
C SER A 261 4.02 -7.25 16.08
N MET A 262 4.21 -8.46 16.62
CA MET A 262 5.07 -9.48 16.02
C MET A 262 4.48 -10.09 14.73
N SER A 263 3.20 -9.87 14.46
CA SER A 263 2.50 -10.24 13.23
C SER A 263 2.67 -9.21 12.10
N SER A 264 3.28 -8.06 12.39
CA SER A 264 3.46 -6.94 11.46
C SER A 264 2.16 -6.33 10.89
N ASN A 265 1.00 -6.63 11.46
CA ASN A 265 -0.30 -6.09 11.01
C ASN A 265 -1.00 -5.20 12.05
N GLY A 266 -0.35 -4.94 13.18
CA GLY A 266 -0.90 -4.14 14.28
C GLY A 266 -1.81 -4.90 15.25
N ALA A 267 -1.87 -6.23 15.17
CA ALA A 267 -2.68 -7.07 16.05
C ALA A 267 -1.91 -8.31 16.56
N GLY A 268 -2.44 -8.97 17.59
CA GLY A 268 -1.77 -10.11 18.23
C GLY A 268 -0.61 -9.68 19.12
N VAL A 269 0.39 -10.55 19.28
CA VAL A 269 1.44 -10.38 20.30
C VAL A 269 2.22 -9.09 20.11
N ALA A 270 2.38 -8.31 21.19
CA ALA A 270 3.11 -7.06 21.18
C ALA A 270 4.59 -7.26 20.81
N ALA A 271 5.12 -6.37 19.96
CA ALA A 271 6.57 -6.22 19.81
C ALA A 271 7.07 -5.43 21.02
N ALA A 272 7.72 -6.13 21.96
CA ALA A 272 8.10 -5.56 23.24
C ALA A 272 9.26 -6.33 23.88
N THR A 273 9.92 -5.69 24.85
CA THR A 273 10.86 -6.34 25.78
C THR A 273 10.33 -6.24 27.20
N ALA A 274 10.77 -7.13 28.08
CA ALA A 274 10.43 -7.05 29.50
C ALA A 274 11.62 -7.39 30.40
N VAL A 275 11.62 -6.82 31.60
CA VAL A 275 12.60 -7.10 32.64
C VAL A 275 11.92 -7.37 33.98
N ARG A 276 12.44 -8.34 34.73
CA ARG A 276 12.07 -8.59 36.12
C ARG A 276 13.11 -7.97 37.03
N VAL A 277 12.66 -7.25 38.06
CA VAL A 277 13.54 -6.55 39.01
C VAL A 277 13.49 -7.23 40.37
N THR A 278 14.57 -7.96 40.72
CA THR A 278 14.71 -8.67 41.98
C THR A 278 15.84 -8.04 42.78
N ALA A 279 15.54 -7.47 43.95
CA ALA A 279 16.54 -6.78 44.80
C ALA A 279 17.40 -5.75 44.04
N GLY A 280 16.81 -5.05 43.06
CA GLY A 280 17.49 -4.05 42.23
C GLY A 280 18.21 -4.59 40.98
N LEU A 281 18.34 -5.92 40.82
CA LEU A 281 18.91 -6.54 39.62
C LEU A 281 17.84 -6.74 38.55
N GLN A 282 18.13 -6.33 37.32
CA GLN A 282 17.25 -6.54 36.16
C GLN A 282 17.62 -7.83 35.43
N THR A 283 16.63 -8.68 35.18
CA THR A 283 16.77 -9.91 34.38
C THR A 283 15.77 -9.91 33.23
N SER A 284 16.21 -10.31 32.03
CA SER A 284 15.35 -10.32 30.84
C SER A 284 14.20 -11.32 30.99
N VAL A 285 13.01 -10.92 30.59
CA VAL A 285 11.81 -11.77 30.51
C VAL A 285 11.35 -11.85 29.06
N PRO A 286 11.26 -13.04 28.45
CA PRO A 286 10.74 -13.18 27.10
C PRO A 286 9.26 -12.78 27.05
N VAL A 287 8.90 -11.93 26.09
CA VAL A 287 7.51 -11.51 25.84
C VAL A 287 6.85 -12.36 24.75
N PHE A 288 7.64 -12.80 23.79
CA PHE A 288 7.20 -13.60 22.66
C PHE A 288 8.28 -14.63 22.27
N ALA A 289 7.88 -15.63 21.51
CA ALA A 289 8.77 -16.58 20.85
C ALA A 289 8.28 -16.82 19.41
N CYS A 290 9.20 -16.79 18.45
CA CYS A 290 8.88 -16.98 17.04
C CYS A 290 9.41 -18.32 16.53
N GLN A 291 8.56 -19.09 15.86
CA GLN A 291 8.90 -20.35 15.20
C GLN A 291 8.21 -20.41 13.83
N ALA A 292 8.98 -20.77 12.79
CA ALA A 292 8.48 -20.94 11.42
C ALA A 292 7.64 -19.76 10.88
N GLY A 293 8.02 -18.51 11.21
CA GLY A 293 7.33 -17.30 10.75
C GLY A 293 6.09 -16.91 11.55
N ALA A 294 5.72 -17.66 12.59
CA ALA A 294 4.67 -17.30 13.52
C ALA A 294 5.26 -16.96 14.90
N CYS A 295 4.75 -15.91 15.53
CA CYS A 295 5.17 -15.49 16.86
C CYS A 295 4.01 -15.63 17.85
N ASN A 296 4.27 -16.31 18.97
CA ASN A 296 3.31 -16.52 20.05
C ASN A 296 3.77 -15.81 21.32
N GLY A 297 2.82 -15.42 22.16
CA GLY A 297 3.12 -14.80 23.43
C GLY A 297 3.70 -15.82 24.41
N VAL A 298 4.72 -15.40 25.17
CA VAL A 298 5.32 -16.22 26.22
C VAL A 298 4.70 -15.80 27.55
N PRO A 299 4.15 -16.73 28.36
CA PRO A 299 3.52 -16.38 29.62
C PRO A 299 4.46 -15.68 30.62
N ILE A 300 4.12 -14.45 31.01
CA ILE A 300 4.87 -13.64 31.97
C ILE A 300 4.25 -13.81 33.37
N ALA A 301 5.04 -14.31 34.33
CA ALA A 301 4.59 -14.44 35.72
C ALA A 301 4.64 -13.09 36.46
N VAL A 302 3.53 -12.67 37.05
CA VAL A 302 3.37 -11.37 37.75
C VAL A 302 3.04 -11.49 39.25
N ASN A 303 3.10 -12.70 39.80
CA ASN A 303 2.78 -13.02 41.20
C ASN A 303 3.99 -12.94 42.17
N GLY A 304 5.08 -12.27 41.77
CA GLY A 304 6.31 -12.16 42.54
C GLY A 304 6.99 -10.81 42.33
N ASP A 305 8.29 -10.83 42.03
CA ASP A 305 9.05 -9.60 41.73
C ASP A 305 8.45 -8.80 40.57
N PRO A 306 8.49 -7.45 40.64
CA PRO A 306 7.88 -6.59 39.63
C PRO A 306 8.49 -6.82 38.25
N VAL A 307 7.62 -6.88 37.25
CA VAL A 307 7.99 -6.96 35.83
C VAL A 307 7.63 -5.65 35.15
N PHE A 308 8.61 -5.06 34.48
CA PHE A 308 8.45 -3.87 33.66
C PHE A 308 8.49 -4.26 32.18
N VAL A 309 7.52 -3.80 31.41
CA VAL A 309 7.42 -4.02 29.97
C VAL A 309 7.76 -2.72 29.26
N SER A 310 8.50 -2.83 28.16
CA SER A 310 8.77 -1.77 27.19
C SER A 310 8.10 -2.13 25.87
N LEU A 311 6.94 -1.54 25.60
CA LEU A 311 6.23 -1.69 24.32
C LEU A 311 6.92 -0.84 23.26
N TYR A 312 7.10 -1.38 22.06
CA TYR A 312 7.55 -0.61 20.91
C TYR A 312 6.36 0.01 20.17
N ALA A 313 6.48 1.30 19.88
CA ALA A 313 5.40 2.13 19.38
C ALA A 313 5.90 3.16 18.36
N THR A 314 4.98 3.96 17.83
CA THR A 314 5.31 5.20 17.12
C THR A 314 4.19 6.22 17.27
N GLY A 315 4.49 7.51 17.04
CA GLY A 315 3.53 8.61 17.07
C GLY A 315 3.12 9.11 18.46
N ILE A 316 3.91 8.80 19.49
CA ILE A 316 3.69 9.18 20.90
C ILE A 316 4.59 10.34 21.33
N ARG A 317 5.76 10.50 20.70
CA ARG A 317 6.82 11.44 21.10
C ARG A 317 6.40 12.89 21.34
N ASN A 318 5.38 13.40 20.63
CA ASN A 318 4.93 14.79 20.75
C ASN A 318 3.79 14.98 21.77
N ARG A 319 3.53 13.98 22.63
CA ARG A 319 2.55 14.13 23.72
C ARG A 319 2.86 15.33 24.61
N THR A 320 1.82 15.96 25.14
CA THR A 320 1.96 17.17 25.96
C THR A 320 2.69 16.91 27.29
N THR A 321 2.32 15.85 28.01
CA THR A 321 2.95 15.45 29.27
C THR A 321 2.92 13.93 29.45
N LEU A 322 3.77 13.39 30.32
CA LEU A 322 3.73 11.95 30.65
C LEU A 322 2.41 11.56 31.34
N ALA A 323 1.80 12.45 32.12
CA ALA A 323 0.54 12.20 32.82
C ALA A 323 -0.64 11.94 31.87
N ASN A 324 -0.54 12.41 30.62
CA ASN A 324 -1.54 12.15 29.59
C ASN A 324 -1.32 10.83 28.83
N ALA A 325 -0.29 10.06 29.19
CA ALA A 325 -0.03 8.73 28.65
C ALA A 325 -0.42 7.66 29.66
N THR A 326 -1.25 6.70 29.25
CA THR A 326 -1.64 5.55 30.07
C THR A 326 -1.64 4.28 29.22
N VAL A 327 -1.43 3.14 29.87
CA VAL A 327 -1.60 1.82 29.26
C VAL A 327 -2.92 1.24 29.77
N GLN A 328 -3.76 0.75 28.87
CA GLN A 328 -4.85 -0.15 29.23
C GLN A 328 -4.35 -1.58 29.07
N ALA A 329 -4.36 -2.36 30.16
CA ALA A 329 -3.95 -3.76 30.15
C ALA A 329 -5.03 -4.61 30.85
N GLY A 330 -5.75 -5.43 30.07
CA GLY A 330 -6.77 -6.33 30.62
C GLY A 330 -7.93 -5.60 31.32
N GLY A 331 -8.27 -4.41 30.82
CA GLY A 331 -9.29 -3.53 31.40
C GLY A 331 -8.80 -2.68 32.58
N LEU A 332 -7.53 -2.78 32.97
CA LEU A 332 -6.93 -1.93 34.00
C LEU A 332 -6.19 -0.76 33.36
N VAL A 333 -6.44 0.45 33.89
CA VAL A 333 -5.64 1.63 33.56
C VAL A 333 -4.35 1.56 34.39
N VAL A 334 -3.22 1.52 33.70
CA VAL A 334 -1.88 1.40 34.29
C VAL A 334 -1.08 2.67 33.97
N PRO A 335 -0.49 3.34 34.99
CA PRO A 335 0.38 4.47 34.77
C PRO A 335 1.67 4.02 34.06
N VAL A 336 2.17 4.86 33.16
CA VAL A 336 3.44 4.64 32.47
C VAL A 336 4.57 5.32 33.24
N SER A 337 5.74 4.67 33.29
CA SER A 337 6.98 5.28 33.80
C SER A 337 7.74 6.02 32.71
N TYR A 338 7.48 5.68 31.45
CA TYR A 338 8.04 6.37 30.28
C TYR A 338 7.10 6.19 29.09
N ALA A 339 7.02 7.22 28.25
CA ALA A 339 6.42 7.17 26.92
C ALA A 339 7.22 8.16 26.07
N GLY A 340 7.71 7.82 24.89
CA GLY A 340 8.53 8.76 24.10
C GLY A 340 9.54 8.09 23.17
N PRO A 341 10.45 8.85 22.55
CA PRO A 341 11.40 8.33 21.58
C PRO A 341 12.29 7.21 22.12
N GLN A 342 12.44 6.14 21.36
CA GLN A 342 13.46 5.12 21.58
C GLN A 342 14.79 5.62 20.96
N PRO A 343 15.94 5.49 21.64
CA PRO A 343 17.16 6.19 21.24
C PRO A 343 17.94 5.58 20.06
N GLN A 344 17.66 4.34 19.68
CA GLN A 344 18.43 3.61 18.66
C GLN A 344 17.82 3.73 17.26
N PHE A 345 16.50 3.82 17.15
CA PHE A 345 15.79 3.79 15.87
C PHE A 345 14.97 5.06 15.64
N ALA A 346 15.26 5.77 14.55
CA ALA A 346 14.50 6.95 14.16
C ALA A 346 13.01 6.60 13.99
N GLY A 347 12.13 7.46 14.52
CA GLY A 347 10.68 7.25 14.47
C GLY A 347 10.12 6.22 15.45
N LEU A 348 10.96 5.37 16.05
CA LEU A 348 10.51 4.41 17.05
C LEU A 348 10.29 5.12 18.39
N ASP A 349 9.14 4.87 18.99
CA ASP A 349 8.81 5.25 20.36
C ASP A 349 8.78 4.00 21.24
N GLN A 350 8.87 4.20 22.55
CA GLN A 350 8.71 3.15 23.55
C GLN A 350 7.78 3.62 24.67
N VAL A 351 7.06 2.69 25.27
CA VAL A 351 6.22 2.91 26.46
C VAL A 351 6.58 1.91 27.53
N ASN A 352 7.04 2.40 28.68
CA ASN A 352 7.44 1.57 29.81
C ASN A 352 6.37 1.62 30.90
N PHE A 353 5.99 0.47 31.43
CA PHE A 353 5.03 0.36 32.53
C PHE A 353 5.28 -0.92 33.33
N GLN A 354 4.82 -0.95 34.57
CA GLN A 354 4.86 -2.15 35.41
C GLN A 354 3.60 -2.98 35.17
N LEU A 355 3.74 -4.29 34.95
CA LEU A 355 2.58 -5.19 34.89
C LEU A 355 1.92 -5.30 36.28
N PRO A 356 0.61 -5.02 36.41
CA PRO A 356 -0.11 -5.21 37.66
C PRO A 356 -0.17 -6.70 38.06
N ALA A 357 0.10 -7.00 39.34
CA ALA A 357 -0.01 -8.36 39.87
C ALA A 357 -1.45 -8.93 39.78
N SER A 358 -2.46 -8.06 39.70
CA SER A 358 -3.87 -8.43 39.50
C SER A 358 -4.18 -9.03 38.12
N LEU A 359 -3.21 -9.01 37.19
CA LEU A 359 -3.29 -9.70 35.91
C LEU A 359 -2.84 -11.17 35.98
N ALA A 360 -2.35 -11.65 37.12
CA ALA A 360 -1.96 -13.06 37.27
C ALA A 360 -3.08 -14.00 36.81
N ARG A 361 -2.70 -15.08 36.12
CA ARG A 361 -3.60 -16.13 35.59
C ARG A 361 -4.68 -15.65 34.61
N ARG A 362 -4.58 -14.44 34.06
CA ARG A 362 -5.51 -13.93 33.04
C ARG A 362 -5.31 -14.57 31.66
N GLY A 363 -4.16 -15.19 31.39
CA GLY A 363 -3.83 -15.71 30.07
C GLY A 363 -3.51 -14.57 29.10
N GLU A 364 -4.08 -14.59 27.89
CA GLU A 364 -3.89 -13.50 26.94
C GLU A 364 -4.64 -12.23 27.39
N VAL A 365 -3.89 -11.14 27.49
CA VAL A 365 -4.37 -9.83 27.94
C VAL A 365 -4.23 -8.82 26.80
N ALA A 366 -5.34 -8.16 26.47
CA ALA A 366 -5.36 -7.04 25.53
C ALA A 366 -4.67 -5.80 26.11
N VAL A 367 -3.82 -5.17 25.30
CA VAL A 367 -3.01 -4.00 25.66
C VAL A 367 -3.14 -2.90 24.62
N SER A 368 -3.39 -1.68 25.06
CA SER A 368 -3.35 -0.46 24.23
C SER A 368 -2.77 0.71 24.99
N VAL A 369 -2.30 1.73 24.28
CA VAL A 369 -1.80 2.98 24.86
C VAL A 369 -2.73 4.12 24.48
N THR A 370 -3.09 4.94 25.46
CA THR A 370 -3.75 6.22 25.23
C THR A 370 -2.75 7.34 25.53
N ALA A 371 -2.56 8.27 24.59
CA ALA A 371 -1.77 9.49 24.79
C ALA A 371 -2.53 10.70 24.25
N ASP A 372 -2.68 11.76 25.07
CA ASP A 372 -3.43 12.98 24.74
C ASP A 372 -4.84 12.69 24.17
N GLY A 373 -5.53 11.71 24.77
CA GLY A 373 -6.88 11.30 24.38
C GLY A 373 -6.96 10.42 23.12
N GLN A 374 -5.85 10.18 22.42
CA GLN A 374 -5.79 9.27 21.27
C GLN A 374 -5.38 7.88 21.71
N THR A 375 -6.10 6.85 21.25
CA THR A 375 -5.84 5.45 21.63
C THR A 375 -5.24 4.68 20.46
N SER A 376 -4.24 3.84 20.76
CA SER A 376 -3.58 2.98 19.78
C SER A 376 -4.46 1.81 19.32
N ASN A 377 -3.98 1.10 18.30
CA ASN A 377 -4.37 -0.29 18.08
C ASN A 377 -4.10 -1.15 19.33
N THR A 378 -4.77 -2.30 19.38
CA THR A 378 -4.66 -3.26 20.47
C THR A 378 -3.74 -4.41 20.09
N VAL A 379 -2.79 -4.70 20.97
CA VAL A 379 -1.89 -5.86 20.90
C VAL A 379 -2.13 -6.75 22.12
N SER A 380 -1.46 -7.90 22.22
CA SER A 380 -1.60 -8.83 23.34
C SER A 380 -0.29 -9.07 24.08
N LEU A 381 -0.42 -9.34 25.38
CA LEU A 381 0.62 -9.93 26.24
C LEU A 381 0.05 -11.19 26.89
N THR A 382 0.83 -12.26 27.01
CA THR A 382 0.40 -13.48 27.70
C THR A 382 0.90 -13.45 29.14
N ILE A 383 0.00 -13.60 30.10
CA ILE A 383 0.26 -13.47 31.55
C ILE A 383 -0.14 -14.77 32.27
N GLN A 384 0.67 -15.21 33.23
CA GLN A 384 0.39 -16.37 34.09
C GLN A 384 0.45 -16.05 35.58
#